data_AF-A0A3D9ZPG5-F1
#
_entry.id   AF-A0A3D9ZPG5-F1
#
_cell.length_a   1.000
_cell.length_b   1.000
_cell.length_c   1.000
_cell.angle_alpha   90.00
_cell.angle_beta   90.00
_cell.angle_gamma   90.00
#
_symmetry.space_group_name_H-M   'P 1'
#
loop_
_entity.id
_entity.type
_entity.pdbx_description
1 polymer ?
#
loop_
_entity_poly.entity_id
_entity_poly.type
_entity_poly.pdbx_seq_one_letter_code
_entity_poly.pdbx_strand_id
1 'polypeptide(L)'
;MRPDDRDLPSRVTQALKAAGWSPRRRVDVSDWESALAPEGFAMHDAARAFLTEFGGLAVPVSGAGRDYARIGVRLDPVLCLGQKKWFDSLDATTAGDLYPLGEEHDGHASLAMDVAGTIHLLFNDQVKRIGPGATGLARLLEGEDAPGQD
;
A
#
# COMPACT_ATOMS: atom_id res chain seq x y z
N MET A 1 -17.12 10.58 -20.99
CA MET A 1 -16.16 10.15 -19.95
C MET A 1 -16.96 9.37 -18.93
N ARG A 2 -16.76 8.05 -18.80
CA ARG A 2 -17.53 7.27 -17.82
C ARG A 2 -17.03 7.62 -16.41
N PRO A 3 -17.89 7.77 -15.41
CA PRO A 3 -17.52 8.34 -14.09
C PRO A 3 -16.68 7.41 -13.22
N ASP A 4 -16.26 6.25 -13.74
CA ASP A 4 -15.76 5.16 -12.92
C ASP A 4 -14.26 4.85 -13.14
N ASP A 5 -13.61 5.22 -14.24
CA ASP A 5 -12.17 4.91 -14.37
C ASP A 5 -11.35 6.00 -13.67
N ARG A 6 -10.78 5.65 -12.50
CA ARG A 6 -9.72 6.43 -11.84
C ARG A 6 -8.63 6.75 -12.88
N ASP A 7 -8.08 7.96 -12.86
CA ASP A 7 -7.01 8.39 -13.78
C ASP A 7 -5.67 7.71 -13.42
N LEU A 8 -5.60 6.41 -13.68
CA LEU A 8 -4.46 5.53 -13.45
C LEU A 8 -3.81 5.17 -14.79
N PRO A 9 -2.47 5.02 -14.85
CA PRO A 9 -1.79 4.57 -16.06
C PRO A 9 -2.40 3.29 -16.62
N SER A 10 -2.49 3.17 -17.95
CA SER A 10 -3.18 2.05 -18.60
C SER A 10 -2.63 0.68 -18.18
N ARG A 11 -1.29 0.56 -18.04
CA ARG A 11 -0.62 -0.66 -17.60
C ARG A 11 -0.99 -1.04 -16.16
N VAL A 12 -1.03 -0.05 -15.27
CA VAL A 12 -1.45 -0.22 -13.86
C VAL A 12 -2.91 -0.65 -13.80
N THR A 13 -3.79 0.05 -14.51
CA THR A 13 -5.22 -0.28 -14.59
C THR A 13 -5.44 -1.71 -15.08
N GLN A 14 -4.70 -2.16 -16.09
CA GLN A 14 -4.78 -3.53 -16.59
C GLN A 14 -4.33 -4.56 -15.54
N ALA A 15 -3.21 -4.31 -14.86
CA ALA A 15 -2.71 -5.20 -13.81
C ALA A 15 -3.69 -5.30 -12.63
N LEU A 16 -4.24 -4.17 -12.17
CA LEU A 16 -5.24 -4.13 -11.11
C LEU A 16 -6.53 -4.87 -11.52
N LYS A 17 -7.05 -4.62 -12.72
CA LYS A 17 -8.24 -5.33 -13.24
C LYS A 17 -7.99 -6.84 -13.34
N ALA A 18 -6.81 -7.26 -13.78
CA ALA A 18 -6.42 -8.68 -13.81
C ALA A 18 -6.33 -9.31 -12.41
N ALA A 19 -5.97 -8.52 -11.39
CA ALA A 19 -6.00 -8.93 -9.98
C ALA A 19 -7.40 -8.86 -9.34
N GLY A 20 -8.45 -8.51 -10.09
CA GLY A 20 -9.84 -8.46 -9.61
C GLY A 20 -10.28 -7.09 -9.07
N TRP A 21 -9.49 -6.03 -9.26
CA TRP A 21 -9.92 -4.68 -8.93
C TRP A 21 -10.98 -4.17 -9.90
N SER A 22 -11.94 -3.43 -9.37
CA SER A 22 -12.80 -2.55 -10.15
C SER A 22 -13.05 -1.26 -9.36
N PRO A 23 -13.38 -0.14 -10.00
CA PRO A 23 -13.59 1.13 -9.31
C PRO A 23 -14.73 1.12 -8.27
N ARG A 24 -15.70 0.22 -8.45
CA ARG A 24 -16.85 0.02 -7.55
C ARG A 24 -16.58 -1.03 -6.47
N ARG A 25 -15.41 -1.68 -6.48
CA ARG A 25 -15.03 -2.67 -5.47
C ARG A 25 -15.03 -2.02 -4.10
N ARG A 26 -15.72 -2.65 -3.16
CA ARG A 26 -15.74 -2.29 -1.74
C ARG A 26 -15.66 -3.61 -0.98
N VAL A 27 -14.61 -3.80 -0.18
CA VAL A 27 -14.45 -4.96 0.70
C VAL A 27 -14.65 -4.57 2.15
N ASP A 28 -15.11 -5.53 2.94
CA ASP A 28 -15.15 -5.37 4.39
C ASP A 28 -13.72 -5.41 4.94
N VAL A 29 -13.42 -4.49 5.85
CA VAL A 29 -12.11 -4.33 6.49
C VAL A 29 -12.15 -4.71 7.98
N SER A 30 -13.32 -5.03 8.52
CA SER A 30 -13.51 -5.28 9.96
C SER A 30 -12.67 -6.43 10.48
N ASP A 31 -12.43 -7.46 9.67
CA ASP A 31 -11.56 -8.59 10.06
C ASP A 31 -10.10 -8.15 10.23
N TRP A 32 -9.58 -7.33 9.31
CA TRP A 32 -8.22 -6.78 9.41
C TRP A 32 -8.09 -5.85 10.61
N GLU A 33 -9.07 -4.96 10.81
CA GLU A 33 -9.10 -4.07 11.97
C GLU A 33 -9.09 -4.84 13.29
N SER A 34 -9.94 -5.87 13.41
CA SER A 34 -10.06 -6.70 14.61
C SER A 34 -8.80 -7.53 14.88
N ALA A 35 -8.11 -7.98 13.83
CA ALA A 35 -6.88 -8.75 13.96
C ALA A 35 -5.68 -7.90 14.40
N LEU A 36 -5.59 -6.66 13.91
CA LEU A 36 -4.43 -5.79 14.11
C LEU A 36 -4.56 -4.87 15.35
N ALA A 37 -5.79 -4.55 15.77
CA ALA A 37 -6.02 -3.71 16.96
C ALA A 37 -5.37 -4.27 18.25
N PRO A 38 -5.40 -5.59 18.54
CA PRO A 38 -4.72 -6.17 19.71
C PRO A 38 -3.20 -5.99 19.71
N GLU A 39 -2.58 -5.83 18.53
CA GLU A 39 -1.14 -5.51 18.45
C GLU A 39 -0.86 -4.03 18.70
N GLY A 40 -1.88 -3.16 18.66
CA GLY A 40 -1.77 -1.72 18.87
C GLY A 40 -1.80 -0.90 17.59
N PHE A 41 -2.13 -1.51 16.43
CA PHE A 41 -2.40 -0.75 15.21
C PHE A 41 -3.82 -0.17 15.26
N ALA A 42 -3.94 1.13 15.02
CA ALA A 42 -5.23 1.80 14.91
C ALA A 42 -5.54 2.12 13.44
N MET A 43 -6.60 1.53 12.87
CA MET A 43 -7.00 1.81 11.49
C MET A 43 -7.59 3.21 11.38
N HIS A 44 -6.86 4.12 10.75
CA HIS A 44 -7.35 5.47 10.45
C HIS A 44 -8.15 5.52 9.13
N ASP A 45 -8.89 6.62 8.91
CA ASP A 45 -9.81 6.78 7.79
C ASP A 45 -9.15 6.59 6.41
N ALA A 46 -7.92 7.09 6.23
CA ALA A 46 -7.20 6.93 4.96
C ALA A 46 -6.87 5.46 4.65
N ALA A 47 -6.38 4.70 5.64
CA ALA A 47 -6.11 3.27 5.50
C ALA A 47 -7.41 2.49 5.27
N ARG A 48 -8.47 2.79 6.02
CA ARG A 48 -9.80 2.21 5.83
C ARG A 48 -10.30 2.43 4.41
N ALA A 49 -10.26 3.66 3.90
CA ALA A 49 -10.71 3.99 2.55
C ALA A 49 -9.88 3.28 1.48
N PHE A 50 -8.56 3.23 1.64
CA PHE A 50 -7.67 2.54 0.73
C PHE A 50 -7.93 1.02 0.71
N LEU A 51 -7.97 0.38 1.87
CA LEU A 51 -8.19 -1.06 2.00
C LEU A 51 -9.60 -1.47 1.58
N THR A 52 -10.60 -0.63 1.80
CA THR A 52 -11.96 -0.85 1.28
C THR A 52 -11.94 -1.01 -0.25
N GLU A 53 -11.13 -0.23 -0.97
CA GLU A 53 -11.05 -0.30 -2.43
C GLU A 53 -10.06 -1.39 -2.91
N PHE A 54 -8.86 -1.43 -2.35
CA PHE A 54 -7.71 -2.20 -2.86
C PHE A 54 -7.29 -3.38 -1.99
N GLY A 55 -7.75 -3.47 -0.74
CA GLY A 55 -7.35 -4.54 0.18
C GLY A 55 -7.74 -5.92 -0.35
N GLY A 56 -6.94 -6.94 -0.07
CA GLY A 56 -7.07 -8.31 -0.55
C GLY A 56 -6.62 -8.53 -1.99
N LEU A 57 -6.13 -7.51 -2.70
CA LEU A 57 -5.55 -7.68 -4.02
C LEU A 57 -4.10 -8.21 -3.92
N ALA A 58 -3.78 -9.20 -4.75
CA ALA A 58 -2.41 -9.59 -5.06
C ALA A 58 -2.12 -9.24 -6.51
N VAL A 59 -1.18 -8.31 -6.72
CA VAL A 59 -0.86 -7.74 -8.03
C VAL A 59 0.57 -8.10 -8.39
N PRO A 60 0.79 -9.25 -9.07
CA PRO A 60 2.13 -9.66 -9.47
C PRO A 60 2.60 -8.84 -10.68
N VAL A 61 3.63 -8.01 -10.49
CA VAL A 61 4.37 -7.35 -11.57
C VAL A 61 5.86 -7.52 -11.37
N SER A 62 6.62 -7.52 -12.46
CA SER A 62 8.08 -7.69 -12.43
C SER A 62 8.74 -7.06 -13.66
N GLY A 63 10.08 -7.00 -13.68
CA GLY A 63 10.85 -6.45 -14.80
C GLY A 63 10.96 -4.94 -14.80
N ALA A 64 11.47 -4.37 -15.89
CA ALA A 64 11.80 -2.95 -15.99
C ALA A 64 10.60 -2.03 -15.72
N GLY A 65 10.77 -1.11 -14.77
CA GLY A 65 9.89 0.03 -14.52
C GLY A 65 10.45 1.31 -15.13
N ARG A 66 9.92 2.46 -14.70
CA ARG A 66 10.33 3.78 -15.22
C ARG A 66 11.69 4.21 -14.69
N ASP A 67 11.90 4.09 -13.38
CA ASP A 67 13.10 4.52 -12.68
C ASP A 67 13.85 3.33 -12.04
N TYR A 68 13.09 2.35 -11.53
CA TYR A 68 13.60 1.10 -10.96
C TYR A 68 12.73 -0.10 -11.38
N ALA A 69 13.04 -1.30 -10.90
CA ALA A 69 12.22 -2.48 -11.20
C ALA A 69 10.80 -2.30 -10.66
N ARG A 70 9.80 -2.82 -11.40
CA ARG A 70 8.41 -2.77 -10.91
C ARG A 70 8.26 -3.63 -9.66
N ILE A 71 7.50 -3.14 -8.70
CA ILE A 71 7.27 -3.79 -7.41
C ILE A 71 5.85 -4.34 -7.41
N GLY A 72 5.73 -5.68 -7.40
CA GLY A 72 4.46 -6.37 -7.14
C GLY A 72 4.02 -6.18 -5.70
N VAL A 73 2.71 -6.29 -5.42
CA VAL A 73 2.19 -6.10 -4.06
C VAL A 73 1.18 -7.18 -3.65
N ARG A 74 1.08 -7.42 -2.34
CA ARG A 74 0.00 -8.15 -1.67
C ARG A 74 -0.62 -7.22 -0.63
N LEU A 75 -1.81 -6.70 -0.91
CA LEU A 75 -2.49 -5.73 -0.07
C LEU A 75 -3.30 -6.41 1.04
N ASP A 76 -2.64 -7.17 1.89
CA ASP A 76 -3.25 -7.89 3.00
C ASP A 76 -2.58 -7.51 4.32
N PRO A 77 -3.20 -6.62 5.14
CA PRO A 77 -2.60 -6.10 6.36
C PRO A 77 -2.17 -7.16 7.38
N VAL A 78 -2.80 -8.34 7.41
CA VAL A 78 -2.44 -9.38 8.38
C VAL A 78 -1.10 -10.05 8.07
N LEU A 79 -0.53 -9.82 6.89
CA LEU A 79 0.86 -10.21 6.59
C LEU A 79 1.87 -9.44 7.46
N CYS A 80 1.45 -8.34 8.07
CA CYS A 80 2.25 -7.55 9.01
C CYS A 80 1.99 -7.91 10.49
N LEU A 81 1.25 -8.98 10.81
CA LEU A 81 1.11 -9.43 12.20
C LEU A 81 2.49 -9.76 12.82
N GLY A 82 2.66 -9.42 14.09
CA GLY A 82 3.90 -9.53 14.85
C GLY A 82 4.90 -8.40 14.60
N GLN A 83 4.61 -7.47 13.69
CA GLN A 83 5.55 -6.43 13.26
C GLN A 83 5.40 -5.10 14.00
N LYS A 84 4.43 -4.94 14.91
CA LYS A 84 4.18 -3.66 15.58
C LYS A 84 5.42 -3.03 16.21
N LYS A 85 6.20 -3.81 16.96
CA LYS A 85 7.42 -3.30 17.62
C LYS A 85 8.44 -2.76 16.62
N TRP A 86 8.51 -3.37 15.43
CA TRP A 86 9.37 -2.89 14.35
C TRP A 86 8.81 -1.60 13.77
N PHE A 87 7.51 -1.52 13.46
CA PHE A 87 6.86 -0.28 13.02
C PHE A 87 7.10 0.88 13.99
N ASP A 88 7.00 0.63 15.30
CA ASP A 88 7.23 1.64 16.35
C ASP A 88 8.70 2.04 16.52
N SER A 89 9.62 1.22 16.02
CA SER A 89 11.06 1.50 16.09
C SER A 89 11.59 2.33 14.92
N LEU A 90 10.80 2.47 13.85
CA LEU A 90 11.14 3.30 12.69
C LEU A 90 11.07 4.79 13.09
N ASP A 91 11.87 5.64 12.44
CA ASP A 91 12.08 7.02 12.88
C ASP A 91 10.80 7.87 13.05
N ALA A 92 10.86 8.77 14.05
CA ALA A 92 9.75 9.31 14.83
C ALA A 92 8.82 10.34 14.16
N THR A 93 9.05 10.79 12.92
CA THR A 93 8.14 11.73 12.24
C THR A 93 6.90 11.08 11.64
N THR A 94 6.89 9.73 11.57
CA THR A 94 5.76 8.90 11.11
C THR A 94 5.45 7.73 12.06
N ALA A 95 6.28 7.50 13.08
CA ALA A 95 6.11 6.38 14.02
C ALA A 95 4.88 6.58 14.91
N GLY A 96 3.93 5.64 14.86
CA GLY A 96 2.66 5.69 15.58
C GLY A 96 1.43 5.98 14.71
N ASP A 97 1.64 6.56 13.53
CA ASP A 97 0.58 6.93 12.57
C ASP A 97 0.52 6.01 11.34
N LEU A 98 1.40 5.01 11.29
CA LEU A 98 1.46 4.04 10.19
C LEU A 98 0.53 2.86 10.44
N TYR A 99 -0.36 2.62 9.48
CA TYR A 99 -1.18 1.42 9.42
C TYR A 99 -0.66 0.47 8.32
N PRO A 100 -0.49 -0.83 8.59
CA PRO A 100 -0.02 -1.79 7.60
C PRO A 100 -1.04 -1.98 6.47
N LEU A 101 -0.54 -2.04 5.24
CA LEU A 101 -1.35 -2.34 4.04
C LEU A 101 -1.09 -3.76 3.52
N GLY A 102 0.01 -4.38 3.94
CA GLY A 102 0.51 -5.66 3.43
C GLY A 102 1.99 -5.55 3.07
N GLU A 103 2.40 -6.17 1.97
CA GLU A 103 3.83 -6.31 1.60
C GLU A 103 4.06 -6.17 0.09
N GLU A 104 5.32 -5.95 -0.28
CA GLU A 104 5.83 -6.31 -1.60
C GLU A 104 5.57 -7.80 -1.87
N HIS A 105 5.27 -8.17 -3.12
CA HIS A 105 4.83 -9.52 -3.50
C HIS A 105 5.76 -10.65 -3.05
N ASP A 106 7.07 -10.39 -3.03
CA ASP A 106 8.10 -11.35 -2.63
C ASP A 106 8.47 -11.27 -1.13
N GLY A 107 7.75 -10.45 -0.35
CA GLY A 107 7.88 -10.35 1.11
C GLY A 107 9.12 -9.62 1.62
N HIS A 108 9.86 -8.94 0.73
CA HIS A 108 11.10 -8.26 1.11
C HIS A 108 10.85 -6.98 1.92
N ALA A 109 9.75 -6.28 1.68
CA ALA A 109 9.41 -5.03 2.33
C ALA A 109 7.93 -4.98 2.71
N SER A 110 7.61 -4.28 3.80
CA SER A 110 6.22 -4.03 4.21
C SER A 110 5.71 -2.72 3.62
N LEU A 111 4.41 -2.67 3.33
CA LEU A 111 3.70 -1.49 2.89
C LEU A 111 2.91 -0.92 4.08
N ALA A 112 3.01 0.38 4.28
CA ALA A 112 2.24 1.08 5.30
C ALA A 112 1.62 2.36 4.73
N MET A 113 0.59 2.87 5.39
CA MET A 113 -0.04 4.14 5.08
C MET A 113 0.01 5.05 6.30
N ASP A 114 0.33 6.33 6.11
CA ASP A 114 0.17 7.33 7.16
C ASP A 114 -1.26 7.92 7.18
N VAL A 115 -1.57 8.69 8.23
CA VAL A 115 -2.86 9.37 8.38
C VAL A 115 -3.20 10.34 7.24
N ALA A 116 -2.20 10.86 6.52
CA ALA A 116 -2.39 11.71 5.34
C ALA A 116 -2.72 10.92 4.06
N GLY A 117 -2.72 9.59 4.14
CA GLY A 117 -3.00 8.69 3.03
C GLY A 117 -1.79 8.43 2.13
N THR A 118 -0.58 8.72 2.60
CA THR A 118 0.66 8.43 1.85
C THR A 118 1.09 7.00 2.11
N ILE A 119 1.37 6.26 1.03
CA ILE A 119 1.99 4.94 1.08
C ILE A 119 3.49 5.10 1.32
N HIS A 120 4.00 4.26 2.21
CA HIS A 120 5.41 4.10 2.55
C HIS A 120 5.83 2.64 2.33
N LEU A 121 7.07 2.46 1.87
CA LEU A 121 7.73 1.17 1.80
C LEU A 121 8.73 1.08 2.97
N LEU A 122 8.58 0.05 3.79
CA LEU A 122 9.37 -0.16 5.00
C LEU A 122 10.34 -1.33 4.77
N PHE A 123 11.64 -1.07 4.92
CA PHE A 123 12.67 -2.07 4.72
C PHE A 123 13.86 -1.82 5.65
N ASN A 124 14.22 -2.82 6.46
CA ASN A 124 15.19 -2.66 7.55
C ASN A 124 14.82 -1.49 8.48
N ASP A 125 15.65 -0.47 8.57
CA ASP A 125 15.44 0.77 9.33
C ASP A 125 14.94 1.93 8.44
N GLN A 126 14.70 1.69 7.16
CA GLN A 126 14.34 2.70 6.18
C GLN A 126 12.82 2.83 6.01
N VAL A 127 12.37 4.09 5.92
CA VAL A 127 10.98 4.47 5.57
C VAL A 127 11.01 5.26 4.27
N LYS A 128 10.70 4.61 3.14
CA LYS A 128 10.65 5.28 1.83
C LYS A 128 9.24 5.79 1.54
N ARG A 129 9.07 7.10 1.41
CA ARG A 129 7.84 7.73 0.92
C ARG A 129 7.61 7.39 -0.54
N ILE A 130 6.44 6.82 -0.87
CA ILE A 130 6.06 6.43 -2.24
C ILE A 130 5.09 7.44 -2.86
N GLY A 131 4.00 7.76 -2.15
CA GLY A 131 2.99 8.70 -2.63
C GLY A 131 1.58 8.41 -2.15
N PRO A 132 0.62 9.30 -2.43
CA PRO A 132 -0.73 9.22 -1.89
C PRO A 132 -1.55 8.10 -2.54
N GLY A 133 -2.22 7.28 -1.73
CA GLY A 133 -3.23 6.30 -2.12
C GLY A 133 -2.96 5.58 -3.45
N ALA A 134 -3.90 5.69 -4.38
CA ALA A 134 -3.82 5.02 -5.68
C ALA A 134 -2.64 5.49 -6.55
N THR A 135 -2.18 6.74 -6.40
CA THR A 135 -0.98 7.25 -7.08
C THR A 135 0.27 6.57 -6.54
N GLY A 136 0.37 6.40 -5.22
CA GLY A 136 1.45 5.65 -4.59
C GLY A 136 1.49 4.19 -5.04
N LEU A 137 0.32 3.54 -5.09
CA LEU A 137 0.21 2.17 -5.60
C LEU A 137 0.63 2.08 -7.08
N ALA A 138 0.21 3.04 -7.91
CA ALA A 138 0.62 3.09 -9.31
C ALA A 138 2.14 3.23 -9.49
N ARG A 139 2.80 4.04 -8.65
CA ARG A 139 4.25 4.21 -8.67
C ARG A 139 5.00 2.91 -8.38
N LEU A 140 4.57 2.14 -7.37
CA LEU A 140 5.13 0.81 -7.08
C LEU A 140 5.00 -0.11 -8.30
N LEU A 141 3.79 -0.17 -8.86
CA LEU A 141 3.48 -1.07 -9.97
C LEU A 141 4.16 -0.68 -11.29
N GLU A 142 4.62 0.56 -11.42
CA GLU A 142 5.36 1.08 -12.59
C GLU A 142 6.86 1.19 -12.33
N GLY A 143 7.32 0.98 -11.09
CA GLY A 143 8.71 1.22 -10.69
C GLY A 143 9.11 2.67 -10.89
N GLU A 144 8.30 3.61 -10.39
CA GLU A 144 8.46 5.06 -10.54
C GLU A 144 8.74 5.72 -9.18
N ASP A 145 9.65 6.68 -9.13
CA ASP A 145 9.91 7.47 -7.93
C ASP A 145 8.88 8.59 -7.74
N ALA A 146 8.73 9.07 -6.50
CA ALA A 146 8.00 10.30 -6.28
C ALA A 146 8.77 11.49 -6.88
N PRO A 147 8.11 12.45 -7.55
CA PRO A 147 8.79 13.61 -8.12
C PRO A 147 9.44 14.43 -7.00
N GLY A 148 10.74 14.73 -7.16
CA GLY A 148 11.52 15.66 -6.34
C GLY A 148 11.38 15.45 -4.84
N GLN A 149 12.11 14.47 -4.28
CA GLN A 149 12.42 14.45 -2.85
C GLN A 149 13.79 15.11 -2.67
N ASP A 150 13.86 16.42 -2.90
CA ASP A 150 15.01 17.26 -2.50
C ASP A 150 14.79 17.79 -1.08
#